data_AF-A0AAN0YKG1-F1
#
_entry.id   AF-A0AAN0YKG1-F1
#
_cell.length_a   1.000
_cell.length_b   1.000
_cell.length_c   1.000
_cell.angle_alpha   90.00
_cell.angle_beta   90.00
_cell.angle_gamma   90.00
#
_symmetry.space_group_name_H-M   'P 1'
#
loop_
_entity.id
_entity.type
_entity.pdbx_description
1 polymer ?
#
loop_
_entity_poly.entity_id
_entity_poly.type
_entity_poly.pdbx_seq_one_letter_code
_entity_poly.pdbx_strand_id
1 'polypeptide(L)'
;MPHMYILECADGSFYTGSTKDLERRLWQHQNGQGANHTKKRLPVKLVYAEYYDHVANAFYREKQVQGWSRAKKLALMNSDWDRLHVLAECQNESHYQKRRINEG
;
A
#
# COMPACT_ATOMS: atom_id res chain seq x y z
N MET A 1 -8.73 -8.69 -15.60
CA MET A 1 -7.71 -9.49 -14.88
C MET A 1 -7.55 -8.90 -13.48
N PRO A 2 -7.22 -9.67 -12.43
CA PRO A 2 -7.01 -9.07 -11.11
C PRO A 2 -5.80 -8.15 -11.08
N HIS A 3 -5.98 -6.98 -10.48
CA HIS A 3 -4.97 -5.96 -10.28
C HIS A 3 -4.85 -5.65 -8.80
N MET A 4 -3.63 -5.48 -8.32
CA MET A 4 -3.33 -4.82 -7.06
C MET A 4 -2.94 -3.37 -7.37
N TYR A 5 -3.42 -2.43 -6.58
CA TYR A 5 -3.16 -1.01 -6.79
C TYR A 5 -2.89 -0.28 -5.48
N ILE A 6 -2.15 0.81 -5.59
CA ILE A 6 -1.87 1.73 -4.49
C ILE A 6 -2.33 3.13 -4.88
N LEU A 7 -3.18 3.71 -4.05
CA LEU A 7 -3.62 5.09 -4.15
C LEU A 7 -2.94 5.94 -3.09
N GLU A 8 -2.53 7.13 -3.45
CA GLU A 8 -2.14 8.19 -2.53
C GLU A 8 -3.32 9.13 -2.31
N CYS A 9 -3.78 9.22 -1.08
CA CYS A 9 -4.80 10.17 -0.65
C CYS A 9 -4.19 11.58 -0.48
N ALA A 10 -5.02 12.61 -0.52
CA ALA A 10 -4.59 14.00 -0.32
C ALA A 10 -3.92 14.29 1.05
N ASP A 11 -4.17 13.45 2.07
CA ASP A 11 -3.50 13.50 3.38
C ASP A 11 -2.11 12.84 3.38
N GLY A 12 -1.65 12.37 2.21
CA GLY A 12 -0.40 11.62 2.06
C GLY A 12 -0.50 10.17 2.55
N SER A 13 -1.68 9.68 2.93
CA SER A 13 -1.85 8.27 3.28
C SER A 13 -1.88 7.38 2.04
N PHE A 14 -1.38 6.15 2.17
CA PHE A 14 -1.39 5.17 1.08
C PHE A 14 -2.44 4.10 1.31
N TYR A 15 -3.39 4.01 0.37
CA TYR A 15 -4.41 2.96 0.33
C TYR A 15 -4.01 1.86 -0.65
N THR A 16 -3.91 0.63 -0.17
CA THR A 16 -3.61 -0.56 -0.97
C THR A 16 -4.87 -1.39 -1.11
N GLY A 17 -5.21 -1.82 -2.32
CA GLY A 17 -6.33 -2.72 -2.55
C GLY A 17 -6.17 -3.52 -3.83
N SER A 18 -7.01 -4.54 -4.00
CA SER A 18 -7.08 -5.35 -5.21
C SER A 18 -8.49 -5.30 -5.84
N THR A 19 -8.54 -5.38 -7.17
CA THR A 19 -9.80 -5.37 -7.94
C THR A 19 -9.62 -6.18 -9.22
N LYS A 20 -10.71 -6.76 -9.74
CA LYS A 20 -10.70 -7.39 -11.07
C LYS A 20 -10.87 -6.39 -12.21
N ASP A 21 -11.36 -5.20 -11.89
CA ASP A 21 -11.64 -4.11 -12.82
C ASP A 21 -11.07 -2.81 -12.25
N LEU A 22 -9.82 -2.51 -12.58
CA LEU A 22 -9.11 -1.33 -12.07
C LEU A 22 -9.71 -0.04 -12.64
N GLU A 23 -9.93 0.00 -13.96
CA GLU A 23 -10.51 1.17 -14.63
C GLU A 23 -11.90 1.51 -14.09
N ARG A 24 -12.77 0.50 -13.97
CA ARG A 24 -14.12 0.69 -13.39
C ARG A 24 -14.04 1.22 -11.96
N ARG A 25 -13.12 0.68 -11.15
CA ARG A 25 -12.94 1.10 -9.75
C ARG A 25 -12.36 2.51 -9.64
N LEU A 26 -11.38 2.86 -10.47
CA LEU A 26 -10.79 4.19 -10.53
C LEU A 26 -11.82 5.21 -10.99
N TRP A 27 -12.57 4.89 -12.05
CA TRP A 27 -13.67 5.73 -12.53
C TRP A 27 -14.73 5.94 -11.44
N GLN A 28 -15.12 4.90 -10.69
CA GLN A 28 -16.04 5.02 -9.56
C GLN A 28 -15.50 5.93 -8.45
N HIS A 29 -14.21 5.82 -8.12
CA HIS A 29 -13.57 6.69 -7.12
C HIS A 29 -13.49 8.14 -7.61
N GLN A 30 -13.10 8.37 -8.87
CA GLN A 30 -13.00 9.70 -9.48
C GLN A 30 -14.36 10.39 -9.63
N ASN A 31 -15.41 9.64 -9.96
CA ASN A 31 -16.76 10.17 -10.13
C ASN A 31 -17.57 10.21 -8.82
N GLY A 32 -16.95 9.91 -7.67
CA GLY A 32 -17.62 9.91 -6.37
C GLY A 32 -18.76 8.89 -6.25
N GLN A 33 -18.78 7.88 -7.13
CA GLN A 33 -19.75 6.78 -7.16
C GLN A 33 -19.26 5.53 -6.40
N GLY A 34 -18.06 5.58 -5.81
CA GLY A 34 -17.64 4.61 -4.80
C GLY A 34 -18.57 4.62 -3.58
N ALA A 35 -18.63 3.51 -2.85
CA ALA A 35 -19.44 3.36 -1.63
C ALA A 35 -19.35 4.61 -0.74
N ASN A 36 -20.48 5.04 -0.17
CA ASN A 36 -20.75 6.30 0.56
C ASN A 36 -19.62 6.84 1.49
N HIS A 37 -18.65 6.02 1.86
CA HIS A 37 -17.44 6.36 2.62
C HIS A 37 -16.35 7.12 1.82
N THR A 38 -16.33 7.03 0.49
CA THR A 38 -15.30 7.67 -0.37
C THR A 38 -15.66 9.09 -0.86
N LYS A 39 -16.85 9.58 -0.52
CA LYS A 39 -17.33 10.94 -0.86
C LYS A 39 -16.54 12.10 -0.22
N LYS A 40 -15.67 11.87 0.77
CA LYS A 40 -15.06 12.92 1.60
C LYS A 40 -13.52 13.00 1.57
N ARG A 41 -12.83 12.17 0.77
CA ARG A 41 -11.35 12.14 0.73
C ARG A 41 -10.77 12.09 -0.68
N LEU A 42 -11.27 12.98 -1.53
CA LEU A 42 -10.70 13.24 -2.86
C LEU A 42 -9.76 14.45 -2.77
N PRO A 43 -8.65 14.48 -3.55
CA PRO A 43 -8.26 13.51 -4.58
C PRO A 43 -7.52 12.27 -4.02
N VAL A 44 -7.74 11.13 -4.68
CA VAL A 44 -6.87 9.95 -4.59
C VAL A 44 -6.12 9.80 -5.92
N LYS A 45 -4.79 9.73 -5.88
CA LYS A 45 -3.93 9.56 -7.05
C LYS A 45 -3.51 8.10 -7.14
N LEU A 46 -3.66 7.49 -8.31
CA LEU A 46 -3.09 6.18 -8.57
C LEU A 46 -1.56 6.34 -8.69
N VAL A 47 -0.82 5.79 -7.73
CA VAL A 47 0.65 5.88 -7.70
C VAL A 47 1.33 4.57 -8.07
N TYR A 48 0.61 3.44 -7.99
CA TYR A 48 1.10 2.13 -8.40
C TYR A 48 -0.05 1.22 -8.82
N ALA A 49 0.17 0.39 -9.84
CA ALA A 49 -0.72 -0.69 -10.21
C ALA A 49 0.08 -1.87 -10.77
N GLU A 50 -0.30 -3.08 -10.37
CA GLU A 50 0.36 -4.32 -10.75
C GLU A 50 -0.71 -5.34 -11.14
N TYR A 51 -0.50 -5.97 -12.30
CA TYR A 51 -1.41 -6.96 -12.84
C TYR A 51 -1.01 -8.36 -12.38
N TYR A 52 -2.01 -9.22 -12.26
CA TYR A 52 -1.84 -10.61 -11.86
C TYR A 52 -2.75 -11.51 -12.69
N ASP A 53 -2.30 -12.72 -13.01
CA ASP A 53 -3.12 -13.70 -13.71
C ASP A 53 -4.21 -14.30 -12.80
N HIS A 54 -3.93 -14.39 -11.50
CA HIS A 54 -4.80 -15.02 -10.51
C HIS A 54 -5.16 -14.07 -9.37
N VAL A 55 -6.42 -14.12 -8.93
CA VAL A 55 -6.93 -13.28 -7.82
C VAL A 55 -6.20 -13.61 -6.53
N ALA A 56 -5.83 -14.88 -6.33
CA ALA A 56 -5.05 -15.32 -5.19
C ALA A 56 -3.69 -14.59 -5.10
N ASN A 57 -3.01 -14.39 -6.24
CA ASN A 57 -1.72 -13.69 -6.27
C ASN A 57 -1.91 -12.21 -5.94
N ALA A 58 -2.92 -11.56 -6.51
CA ALA A 58 -3.24 -10.16 -6.19
C ALA A 58 -3.60 -9.99 -4.70
N PHE A 59 -4.35 -10.92 -4.11
CA PHE A 59 -4.72 -10.90 -2.71
C PHE A 59 -3.51 -11.13 -1.78
N TYR A 60 -2.66 -12.10 -2.12
CA TYR A 60 -1.42 -12.35 -1.36
C TYR A 60 -0.50 -11.12 -1.40
N ARG A 61 -0.35 -10.49 -2.57
CA ARG A 61 0.40 -9.24 -2.70
C ARG A 61 -0.22 -8.11 -1.91
N GLU A 62 -1.53 -7.93 -1.99
CA GLU A 62 -2.25 -6.92 -1.21
C GLU A 62 -1.92 -7.07 0.28
N LYS A 63 -2.01 -8.28 0.82
CA LYS A 63 -1.68 -8.56 2.23
C LYS A 63 -0.23 -8.25 2.58
N GLN A 64 0.72 -8.61 1.69
CA GLN A 64 2.12 -8.25 1.88
C GLN A 64 2.29 -6.73 1.95
N VAL A 65 1.80 -6.00 0.94
CA VAL A 65 2.01 -4.56 0.81
C VAL A 65 1.19 -3.77 1.84
N GLN A 66 0.05 -4.27 2.29
CA GLN A 66 -0.78 -3.62 3.32
C GLN A 66 0.03 -3.42 4.62
N GLY A 67 0.86 -4.41 5.00
CA GLY A 67 1.74 -4.36 6.17
C GLY A 67 3.08 -3.64 5.94
N TRP A 68 3.37 -3.16 4.73
CA TRP A 68 4.63 -2.49 4.44
C TRP A 68 4.67 -1.07 5.01
N SER A 69 5.86 -0.68 5.47
CA SER A 69 6.15 0.70 5.83
C SER A 69 6.05 1.62 4.60
N ARG A 70 5.87 2.91 4.85
CA ARG A 70 5.87 3.95 3.80
C ARG A 70 7.10 3.84 2.90
N ALA A 71 8.28 3.63 3.49
CA ALA A 71 9.53 3.53 2.75
C ALA A 71 9.54 2.34 1.77
N LYS A 72 9.04 1.16 2.18
CA LYS A 72 8.94 -0.02 1.30
C LYS A 72 7.99 0.21 0.13
N LYS A 73 6.85 0.84 0.40
CA LYS A 73 5.86 1.21 -0.64
C LYS A 73 6.46 2.19 -1.64
N LEU A 74 7.21 3.19 -1.17
CA LEU A 74 7.91 4.14 -2.03
C LEU A 74 9.01 3.48 -2.86
N ALA A 75 9.80 2.57 -2.28
CA ALA A 75 10.81 1.81 -3.03
C ALA A 75 10.15 0.98 -4.15
N LEU A 76 9.04 0.32 -3.85
CA LEU A 76 8.24 -0.40 -4.87
C LEU A 76 7.73 0.53 -5.97
N MET A 77 7.17 1.69 -5.61
CA MET A 77 6.67 2.68 -6.56
C MET A 77 7.77 3.21 -7.48
N ASN A 78 8.98 3.43 -6.96
CA ASN A 78 10.12 3.90 -7.73
C ASN A 78 10.83 2.79 -8.51
N SER A 79 10.36 1.54 -8.44
CA SER A 79 11.08 0.37 -8.96
C SER A 79 12.52 0.28 -8.43
N ASP A 80 12.75 0.80 -7.22
CA ASP A 80 14.04 0.79 -6.53
C ASP A 80 14.15 -0.54 -5.76
N TRP A 81 14.48 -1.59 -6.52
CA TRP A 81 14.57 -2.96 -6.01
C TRP A 81 15.70 -3.13 -5.00
N ASP A 82 16.82 -2.41 -5.17
CA ASP A 82 17.92 -2.36 -4.21
C ASP A 82 17.43 -1.85 -2.85
N ARG A 83 16.77 -0.69 -2.83
CA ARG A 83 16.24 -0.12 -1.60
C ARG A 83 15.12 -0.97 -1.02
N LEU A 84 14.31 -1.62 -1.87
CA LEU A 84 13.31 -2.57 -1.41
C LEU A 84 13.95 -3.77 -0.72
N HIS A 85 15.06 -4.29 -1.25
CA HIS A 85 15.82 -5.39 -0.65
C HIS A 85 16.38 -5.00 0.70
N VAL A 86 17.06 -3.85 0.78
CA VAL A 86 17.61 -3.31 2.04
C VAL A 86 16.54 -3.05 3.09
N LEU A 87 15.37 -2.55 2.67
CA LEU A 87 14.24 -2.35 3.59
C LEU A 87 13.55 -3.67 3.97
N ALA A 88 13.55 -4.65 3.07
CA ALA A 88 12.99 -5.99 3.28
C ALA A 88 13.87 -6.85 4.19
N GLU A 89 15.19 -6.66 4.15
CA GLU A 89 16.10 -7.14 5.17
C GLU A 89 15.59 -6.62 6.52
N CYS A 90 15.13 -7.55 7.36
CA CYS A 90 14.65 -7.25 8.69
C CYS A 90 15.78 -6.63 9.52
N GLN A 91 15.90 -5.30 9.53
CA GLN A 91 16.50 -4.57 10.64
C GLN A 91 15.50 -4.58 11.81
N ASN A 92 15.16 -5.78 12.31
CA ASN A 92 14.45 -5.95 13.56
C ASN A 92 15.41 -5.63 14.71
N GLU A 93 15.77 -4.36 14.90
CA GLU A 93 16.33 -3.87 16.17
C GLU A 93 15.25 -3.61 17.22
N SER A 94 13.96 -3.81 16.89
CA SER A 94 12.86 -3.68 17.86
C SER A 94 12.19 -5.02 18.14
N HIS A 95 12.94 -5.96 18.72
CA HIS A 95 12.38 -7.08 19.51
C HIS A 95 12.90 -7.15 20.96
N TYR A 96 13.77 -6.25 21.42
CA TYR A 96 14.07 -6.12 22.84
C TYR A 96 14.72 -4.77 23.08
N GLN A 97 13.98 -3.75 23.51
CA GLN A 97 14.44 -2.65 24.38
C GLN A 97 13.25 -1.76 24.72
N LYS A 98 12.39 -2.27 25.60
CA LYS A 98 11.53 -1.39 26.41
C LYS A 98 11.35 -1.98 27.81
N ARG A 99 12.39 -1.87 28.64
CA ARG A 99 12.22 -1.58 30.07
C ARG A 99 13.51 -1.06 30.72
N ARG A 100 13.57 0.28 30.72
CA ARG A 100 14.03 1.18 31.79
C ARG A 100 15.51 1.14 32.21
N ILE A 101 16.20 2.20 31.80
CA ILE A 101 17.21 2.88 32.60
C ILE A 101 16.55 3.73 33.70
N ASN A 102 17.21 3.73 34.88
CA ASN A 102 17.21 4.70 35.99
C ASN A 102 16.00 4.82 36.94
N GLU A 103 16.27 4.42 38.19
CA GLU A 103 15.96 5.05 39.49
C GLU A 103 16.65 4.09 40.51
N GLY A 104 17.74 4.44 41.20
CA GLY A 104 17.79 5.47 42.24
C GLY A 104 17.86 4.76 43.58
#